data_AF-A0A377M1F4-F1
#
_entry.id   AF-A0A377M1F4-F1
#
_cell.length_a   1.000
_cell.length_b   1.000
_cell.length_c   1.000
_cell.angle_alpha   90.00
_cell.angle_beta   90.00
_cell.angle_gamma   90.00
#
_symmetry.space_group_name_H-M   'P 1'
#
loop_
_entity.id
_entity.type
_entity.pdbx_description
1 polymer ?
#
loop_
_entity_poly.entity_id
_entity_poly.type
_entity_poly.pdbx_seq_one_letter_code
_entity_poly.pdbx_strand_id
1 'polypeptide(L)' 'MGIGGMQLPLAARALQTGTLVQVLPAWRLPDRFLYAVYPDARFIPHRVRSVVRAIEQLLHEIIKKN' A
#
# COMPACT_ATOMS: atom_id res chain seq x y z
N MET A 1 -18.62 -16.32 -3.36
CA MET A 1 -18.37 -15.50 -2.16
C MET A 1 -17.49 -16.31 -1.22
N GLY A 2 -16.45 -15.73 -0.61
CA GLY A 2 -15.49 -16.49 0.19
C GLY A 2 -14.47 -15.60 0.90
N ILE A 3 -13.43 -16.24 1.46
CA ILE A 3 -12.33 -15.59 2.19
C ILE A 3 -11.16 -15.39 1.23
N GLY A 4 -10.46 -14.26 1.33
CA GLY A 4 -9.28 -13.97 0.53
C GLY A 4 -8.27 -13.09 1.27
N GLY A 5 -7.00 -13.21 0.89
CA GLY A 5 -5.96 -12.32 1.37
C GLY A 5 -6.03 -10.97 0.66
N MET A 6 -6.00 -9.87 1.42
CA MET A 6 -6.05 -8.51 0.88
C MET A 6 -5.00 -7.62 1.55
N GLN A 7 -4.49 -6.62 0.83
CA GLN A 7 -3.65 -5.59 1.45
C GLN A 7 -4.52 -4.66 2.29
N LEU A 8 -4.04 -4.29 3.48
CA LEU A 8 -4.80 -3.44 4.39
C LEU A 8 -5.26 -2.10 3.76
N PRO A 9 -4.46 -1.36 2.97
CA PRO A 9 -4.94 -0.13 2.33
C PRO A 9 -6.14 -0.32 1.41
N LEU A 10 -6.26 -1.49 0.75
CA LEU A 10 -7.38 -1.82 -0.12
C LEU A 10 -8.62 -2.23 0.70
N ALA A 11 -8.41 -2.94 1.81
CA ALA A 11 -9.47 -3.42 2.68
C ALA A 11 -10.00 -2.35 3.64
N ALA A 12 -9.23 -1.31 3.93
CA ALA A 12 -9.48 -0.37 5.03
C ALA A 12 -10.89 0.21 5.02
N ARG A 13 -11.36 0.72 3.87
CA ARG A 13 -12.72 1.27 3.76
C ARG A 13 -13.79 0.22 4.00
N ALA A 14 -13.63 -0.97 3.42
CA ALA A 14 -14.63 -2.02 3.54
C ALA A 14 -14.68 -2.62 4.95
N LEU A 15 -13.53 -2.70 5.64
CA LEU A 15 -13.45 -3.03 7.06
C LEU A 15 -14.14 -1.96 7.92
N GLN A 16 -13.87 -0.67 7.66
CA GLN A 16 -14.51 0.46 8.36
C GLN A 16 -16.03 0.48 8.16
N THR A 17 -16.52 0.16 6.97
CA THR A 17 -17.96 0.12 6.66
C THR A 17 -18.64 -1.21 7.00
N GLY A 18 -17.89 -2.19 7.53
CA GLY A 18 -18.43 -3.51 7.90
C GLY A 18 -18.84 -4.39 6.71
N THR A 19 -18.43 -4.04 5.49
CA THR A 19 -18.69 -4.85 4.29
C THR A 19 -17.62 -5.94 4.08
N LEU A 20 -16.50 -5.85 4.79
CA LEU A 20 -15.54 -6.92 5.02
C LEU A 20 -15.34 -7.13 6.53
N VAL A 21 -14.99 -8.36 6.91
CA VAL A 21 -14.62 -8.73 8.28
C VAL A 21 -13.25 -9.37 8.26
N GLN A 22 -12.36 -8.95 9.16
CA GLN A 22 -11.05 -9.59 9.33
C GLN A 22 -11.22 -10.95 10.00
N VAL A 23 -10.63 -11.97 9.39
CA VAL A 23 -10.56 -13.34 9.93
C VAL A 23 -9.09 -13.71 10.17
N LEU A 24 -8.85 -14.70 11.06
CA LEU A 24 -7.51 -15.18 11.40
C LEU A 24 -6.54 -14.05 11.82
N PRO A 25 -6.85 -13.25 12.86
CA PRO A 25 -6.07 -12.05 13.20
C PRO A 25 -4.62 -12.33 13.63
N ALA A 26 -4.33 -13.55 14.08
CA ALA A 26 -2.98 -13.97 14.44
C ALA A 26 -2.11 -14.33 13.22
N TRP A 27 -2.72 -14.49 12.03
CA TRP A 27 -2.02 -14.81 10.80
C TRP A 27 -1.77 -13.56 9.97
N ARG A 28 -0.57 -13.46 9.39
CA ARG A 28 -0.19 -12.34 8.53
C ARG A 28 0.17 -12.85 7.14
N LEU A 29 -0.30 -12.13 6.13
CA LEU A 29 0.21 -12.29 4.77
C LEU A 29 1.71 -11.97 4.75
N PRO A 30 2.49 -12.59 3.85
CA PRO A 30 3.88 -12.22 3.63
C PRO A 30 4.03 -10.72 3.37
N ASP A 31 5.14 -10.16 3.84
CA ASP A 31 5.46 -8.75 3.60
C ASP A 31 5.56 -8.49 2.09
N ARG A 32 5.08 -7.31 1.69
CA ARG A 32 5.12 -6.87 0.30
C ARG A 32 5.88 -5.57 0.19
N PHE A 33 6.71 -5.49 -0.84
CA PHE A 33 7.50 -4.33 -1.16
C PHE A 33 6.86 -3.57 -2.32
N LEU A 34 6.87 -2.24 -2.23
CA LEU A 34 6.47 -1.36 -3.31
C LEU A 34 7.73 -0.70 -3.88
N TYR A 35 7.94 -0.83 -5.19
CA TYR A 35 9.10 -0.28 -5.87
C TYR A 35 8.68 0.79 -6.88
N ALA A 36 9.37 1.93 -6.85
CA ALA A 36 9.36 2.87 -7.96
C ALA A 36 10.42 2.43 -8.98
N VAL A 37 9.98 1.98 -10.17
CA VAL A 37 10.86 1.47 -11.22
C VAL A 37 11.00 2.51 -12.32
N TYR A 38 12.23 2.76 -12.76
CA TYR A 38 12.57 3.71 -13.82
C TYR A 38 13.30 3.01 -14.98
N PRO A 39 13.15 3.49 -16.24
CA PRO A 39 13.78 2.86 -17.39
C PRO A 39 15.32 2.83 -17.35
N ASP A 40 15.96 3.87 -16.80
CA ASP A 40 17.42 3.96 -16.63
C ASP A 40 17.75 4.43 -15.20
N ALA A 41 18.69 3.73 -14.54
CA ALA A 41 19.05 3.98 -13.15
C ALA A 41 20.09 5.10 -12.97
N ARG A 42 20.73 5.56 -14.04
CA ARG A 42 21.81 6.57 -14.00
C ARG A 42 21.25 7.99 -13.92
N PHE A 43 20.08 8.24 -14.51
CA PHE A 43 19.46 9.55 -14.46
C PHE A 43 17.94 9.49 -14.30
N ILE A 44 17.48 9.87 -13.10
CA ILE A 44 16.06 10.12 -12.84
C ILE A 44 15.80 11.63 -13.03
N PRO A 45 14.91 12.07 -13.91
CA PRO A 45 14.59 13.49 -14.05
C PRO A 45 14.06 14.09 -12.74
N HIS A 46 14.34 15.37 -12.47
CA HIS A 46 13.91 16.02 -11.22
C HIS A 46 12.40 15.96 -11.00
N ARG A 47 11.58 16.16 -12.05
CA ARG A 47 10.12 16.05 -11.95
C ARG A 47 9.67 14.65 -11.50
N VAL A 48 10.32 13.59 -11.99
CA VAL A 48 10.03 12.21 -11.61
C VAL A 48 10.38 11.98 -10.14
N ARG A 49 11.55 12.45 -9.68
CA ARG A 49 11.91 12.40 -8.26
C ARG A 49 10.89 13.11 -7.38
N SER A 50 10.42 14.28 -7.79
CA SER A 50 9.42 15.05 -7.03
C SER A 50 8.09 14.31 -6.92
N VAL A 51 7.64 13.65 -7.99
CA VAL A 51 6.42 12.82 -7.97
C VAL A 51 6.58 11.63 -7.03
N VAL A 52 7.71 10.92 -7.12
CA VAL A 52 7.99 9.76 -6.26
C VAL A 52 8.00 10.16 -4.79
N ARG A 53 8.67 11.28 -4.46
CA ARG A 53 8.68 11.82 -3.11
C ARG A 53 7.27 12.15 -2.60
N ALA A 54 6.41 12.71 -3.45
CA ALA A 54 5.02 12.97 -3.08
C ALA A 54 4.24 11.68 -2.81
N ILE A 55 4.45 10.64 -3.62
CA ILE A 55 3.86 9.31 -3.41
C ILE A 55 4.36 8.70 -2.10
N GLU A 56 5.67 8.74 -1.83
CA GLU A 56 6.25 8.25 -0.57
C GLU A 56 5.63 8.93 0.66
N GLN A 57 5.41 10.25 0.61
CA GLN A 57 4.75 10.99 1.68
C GLN A 57 3.30 10.53 1.87
N LEU A 58 2.54 10.39 0.79
CA LEU A 58 1.15 9.92 0.84
C LEU A 58 1.04 8.48 1.39
N LEU A 59 1.98 7.61 1.03
CA LEU A 59 2.01 6.24 1.54
C LEU A 59 2.27 6.19 3.05
N HIS A 60 3.18 7.02 3.57
CA HIS A 60 3.41 7.10 5.02
C HIS A 60 2.15 7.48 5.80
N GLU A 61 1.39 8.44 5.28
CA GLU A 61 0.12 8.87 5.90
C GLU A 61 -0.94 7.76 5.87
N ILE A 62 -1.03 7.00 4.77
CA ILE A 62 -1.94 5.86 4.66
C ILE A 62 -1.57 4.74 5.64
N ILE A 63 -0.27 4.51 5.86
CA ILE A 63 0.21 3.47 6.79
C ILE A 63 0.01 3.89 8.25
N LYS A 64 0.27 5.16 8.61
CA LYS A 64 0.10 5.66 9.99
C LYS A 64 -1.34 5.74 10.47
N LYS A 65 -2.31 5.89 9.55
CA LYS A 65 -3.72 6.07 9.89
C LYS A 65 -4.45 4.77 10.24
N ASN A 66 -3.79 3.62 10.10
CA ASN A 66 -4.27 2.30 10.50
C ASN A 66 -3.47 1.78 11.70
#